data_AF-A0A2H0XW67-F1
#
_entry.id   AF-A0A2H0XW67-F1
#
_cell.length_a   1.000
_cell.length_b   1.000
_cell.length_c   1.000
_cell.angle_alpha   90.00
_cell.angle_beta   90.00
_cell.angle_gamma   90.00
#
_symmetry.space_group_name_H-M   'P 1'
#
loop_
_entity.id
_entity.type
_entity.pdbx_description
1 polymer ?
#
loop_
_entity_poly.entity_id
_entity_poly.type
_entity_poly.pdbx_seq_one_letter_code
_entity_poly.pdbx_strand_id
1 'polypeptide(L)'
;MRLMKIIVLLFFVLAVALFAQDSTITWTEITGNYSLPDGIKVFKGTRSSPKLQAFYFNVDLNNEQIAVRSYLTSSAANVKTLTTRFGAIAAVNGGFFSGSSSLSSVIYPGEVMAQNVTALTRDPKSYPVIRSMFSLNKNFEPSVNWIYHFDSTVSGVYQFTQPLAYVSNDP
;
A
#
# COMPACT_ATOMS: atom_id res chain seq x y z
N MET A 1 -32.31 47.13 -5.67
CA MET A 1 -32.24 45.78 -5.06
C MET A 1 -31.57 44.70 -5.95
N ARG A 2 -31.80 44.67 -7.28
CA ARG A 2 -31.23 43.66 -8.20
C ARG A 2 -29.70 43.73 -8.36
N LEU A 3 -29.13 44.94 -8.45
CA LEU A 3 -27.69 45.17 -8.59
C LEU A 3 -26.88 44.68 -7.36
N MET A 4 -27.39 44.94 -6.15
CA MET A 4 -26.75 44.49 -4.90
C MET A 4 -26.67 42.97 -4.79
N LYS A 5 -27.68 42.23 -5.28
CA LYS A 5 -27.66 40.77 -5.32
C LYS A 5 -26.59 40.22 -6.27
N ILE A 6 -26.36 40.88 -7.40
CA ILE A 6 -25.32 40.49 -8.37
C ILE A 6 -23.93 40.73 -7.78
N ILE A 7 -23.73 41.85 -7.08
CA ILE A 7 -22.45 42.18 -6.42
C ILE A 7 -22.15 41.17 -5.31
N VAL A 8 -23.13 40.82 -4.48
CA VAL A 8 -22.96 39.81 -3.42
C VAL A 8 -22.66 38.44 -4.03
N LEU A 9 -23.34 38.04 -5.10
CA LEU A 9 -23.08 36.78 -5.79
C LEU A 9 -21.66 36.74 -6.39
N LEU A 10 -21.22 37.82 -7.06
CA LEU A 10 -19.88 37.93 -7.60
C LEU A 10 -18.81 37.87 -6.49
N PHE A 11 -19.05 38.53 -5.36
CA PHE A 11 -18.16 38.45 -4.20
C PHE A 11 -18.06 37.02 -3.65
N PHE A 12 -19.18 36.30 -3.55
CA PHE A 12 -19.19 34.89 -3.14
C PHE A 12 -18.46 33.98 -4.13
N VAL A 13 -18.65 34.17 -5.44
CA VAL A 13 -17.95 33.37 -6.47
C VAL A 13 -16.44 33.63 -6.44
N LEU A 14 -16.01 34.89 -6.27
CA LEU A 14 -14.59 35.23 -6.16
C LEU A 14 -13.97 34.68 -4.88
N ALA A 15 -14.70 34.73 -3.76
CA ALA A 15 -14.24 34.17 -2.48
C ALA A 15 -14.02 32.66 -2.57
N VAL A 16 -14.93 31.91 -3.22
CA VAL A 16 -14.78 30.45 -3.39
C VAL A 16 -13.51 30.09 -4.19
N ALA A 17 -13.16 30.86 -5.22
CA ALA A 17 -11.92 30.65 -5.98
C ALA A 17 -10.65 30.88 -5.15
N LEU A 18 -10.69 31.80 -4.18
CA LEU A 18 -9.57 32.07 -3.27
C LEU A 18 -9.40 30.99 -2.19
N PHE A 19 -10.46 30.24 -1.87
CA PHE A 19 -10.43 29.10 -0.94
C PHE A 19 -10.31 27.74 -1.64
N ALA A 20 -10.14 27.72 -2.97
CA ALA A 20 -9.77 26.50 -3.68
C ALA A 20 -8.34 26.11 -3.27
N GLN A 21 -8.23 25.30 -2.20
CA GLN A 21 -6.94 24.77 -1.76
C GLN A 21 -6.40 23.85 -2.85
N ASP A 22 -5.17 24.12 -3.28
CA ASP A 22 -4.41 23.21 -4.15
C ASP A 22 -4.13 21.93 -3.36
N SER A 23 -5.08 21.01 -3.48
CA SER A 23 -5.09 19.71 -2.82
C SER A 23 -4.33 18.65 -3.64
N THR A 24 -3.76 19.08 -4.76
CA THR A 24 -3.01 18.23 -5.70
C THR A 24 -1.64 17.92 -5.13
N ILE A 25 -1.20 16.68 -5.29
CA ILE A 25 0.19 16.31 -4.98
C ILE A 25 1.04 16.68 -6.20
N THR A 26 2.00 17.58 -6.02
CA THR A 26 3.01 17.86 -7.04
C THR A 26 4.06 16.76 -7.01
N TRP A 27 4.11 15.95 -8.07
CA TRP A 27 5.11 14.90 -8.24
C TRP A 27 6.29 15.40 -9.05
N THR A 28 7.50 15.19 -8.53
CA THR A 28 8.76 15.50 -9.21
C THR A 28 9.59 14.23 -9.29
N GLU A 29 10.07 13.90 -10.49
CA GLU A 29 11.06 12.83 -10.67
C GLU A 29 12.39 13.27 -10.03
N ILE A 30 12.93 12.45 -9.14
CA ILE A 30 14.18 12.68 -8.41
C ILE A 30 15.18 11.54 -8.61
N THR A 31 15.00 10.71 -9.65
CA THR A 31 15.85 9.55 -9.97
C THR A 31 17.33 9.93 -10.03
N GLY A 32 17.67 11.09 -10.61
CA GLY A 32 19.06 11.57 -10.75
C GLY A 32 19.80 11.85 -9.43
N ASN A 33 19.11 11.84 -8.29
CA ASN A 33 19.73 11.95 -6.97
C ASN A 33 20.28 10.60 -6.45
N TYR A 34 20.09 9.52 -7.20
CA TYR A 34 20.44 8.16 -6.80
C TYR A 34 21.15 7.42 -7.93
N SER A 35 22.03 6.48 -7.58
CA SER A 35 22.60 5.52 -8.52
C SER A 35 21.69 4.30 -8.62
N LEU A 36 20.73 4.33 -9.53
CA LEU A 36 19.76 3.26 -9.76
C LEU A 36 19.96 2.64 -11.15
N PRO A 37 19.70 1.33 -11.31
CA PRO A 37 19.74 0.71 -12.63
C PRO A 37 18.60 1.21 -13.51
N ASP A 38 18.75 1.04 -14.82
CA ASP A 38 17.71 1.31 -15.81
C ASP A 38 16.42 0.55 -15.47
N GLY A 39 15.27 1.20 -15.70
CA GLY A 39 13.96 0.64 -15.35
C GLY A 39 13.47 0.95 -13.94
N ILE A 40 14.23 1.73 -13.14
CA ILE A 40 13.76 2.24 -11.83
C ILE A 40 13.81 3.76 -11.81
N LYS A 41 12.67 4.38 -11.50
CA LYS A 41 12.56 5.82 -11.25
C LYS A 41 12.02 6.09 -9.86
N VAL A 42 12.42 7.23 -9.30
CA VAL A 42 11.94 7.69 -7.99
C VAL A 42 11.22 9.00 -8.14
N PHE A 43 10.04 9.09 -7.54
CA PHE A 43 9.25 10.32 -7.52
C PHE A 43 9.04 10.77 -6.10
N LYS A 44 9.14 12.08 -5.89
CA LYS A 44 8.78 12.76 -4.64
C LYS A 44 7.52 13.57 -4.87
N GLY A 45 6.52 13.33 -4.05
CA GLY A 45 5.26 14.06 -4.01
C GLY A 45 5.25 15.03 -2.85
N THR A 46 4.85 16.28 -3.10
CA THR A 46 4.61 17.26 -2.03
C THR A 46 3.27 17.96 -2.20
N ARG A 47 2.62 18.25 -1.07
CA ARG A 47 1.40 19.08 -0.99
C ARG A 47 1.50 19.97 0.23
N SER A 48 1.07 21.23 0.12
CA SER A 48 1.14 22.21 1.20
C SER A 48 0.00 22.07 2.22
N SER A 49 -1.22 21.76 1.77
CA SER A 49 -2.41 21.61 2.64
C SER A 49 -3.35 20.47 2.18
N PRO A 50 -3.65 19.48 3.05
CA PRO A 50 -2.91 19.18 4.26
C PRO A 50 -1.47 18.78 3.88
N LYS A 51 -0.50 19.19 4.71
CA LYS A 51 0.93 18.98 4.46
C LYS A 51 1.22 17.51 4.24
N LEU A 52 1.82 17.19 3.08
CA LEU A 52 2.19 15.84 2.71
C LEU A 52 3.56 15.83 2.05
N GLN A 53 4.34 14.82 2.39
CA GLN A 53 5.51 14.40 1.63
C GLN A 53 5.40 12.89 1.41
N ALA A 54 5.48 12.46 0.15
CA ALA A 54 5.35 11.06 -0.24
C ALA A 54 6.44 10.69 -1.25
N PHE A 55 6.74 9.41 -1.35
CA PHE A 55 7.68 8.87 -2.32
C PHE A 55 7.08 7.63 -2.97
N TYR A 56 7.35 7.40 -4.25
CA TYR A 56 7.09 6.11 -4.88
C TYR A 56 8.21 5.73 -5.85
N PHE A 57 8.37 4.43 -6.07
CA PHE A 57 9.20 3.87 -7.13
C PHE A 57 8.30 3.56 -8.33
N ASN A 58 8.67 4.02 -9.51
CA ASN A 58 8.15 3.49 -10.77
C ASN A 58 9.14 2.43 -11.24
N VAL A 59 8.69 1.20 -11.37
CA VAL A 59 9.54 0.04 -11.67
C VAL A 59 9.02 -0.62 -12.94
N ASP A 60 9.87 -0.72 -13.94
CA ASP A 60 9.59 -1.48 -15.16
C ASP A 60 9.83 -2.97 -14.91
N LEU A 61 8.74 -3.71 -14.73
CA LEU A 61 8.78 -5.16 -14.50
C LEU A 61 9.05 -5.96 -15.78
N ASN A 62 9.12 -5.33 -16.96
CA ASN A 62 9.58 -5.99 -18.19
C ASN A 62 11.11 -6.07 -18.26
N ASN A 63 11.83 -5.32 -17.42
CA ASN A 63 13.27 -5.45 -17.29
C ASN A 63 13.60 -6.73 -16.50
N GLU A 64 14.11 -7.75 -17.19
CA GLU A 64 14.45 -9.06 -16.60
C GLU A 64 15.51 -9.00 -15.48
N GLN A 65 16.24 -7.89 -15.36
CA GLN A 65 17.22 -7.66 -14.28
C GLN A 65 16.56 -7.13 -13.00
N ILE A 66 15.26 -6.82 -13.02
CA ILE A 66 14.52 -6.28 -11.88
C ILE A 66 13.44 -7.26 -11.44
N ALA A 67 13.38 -7.52 -10.14
CA ALA A 67 12.32 -8.30 -9.53
C ALA A 67 11.82 -7.65 -8.25
N VAL A 68 10.50 -7.72 -8.03
CA VAL A 68 9.88 -7.36 -6.76
C VAL A 68 9.69 -8.63 -5.95
N ARG A 69 10.27 -8.66 -4.74
CA ARG A 69 10.21 -9.82 -3.84
C ARG A 69 9.86 -9.38 -2.43
N SER A 70 9.03 -10.18 -1.77
CA SER A 70 8.82 -10.06 -0.32
C SER A 70 9.96 -10.79 0.41
N TYR A 71 10.41 -10.21 1.52
CA TYR A 71 11.42 -10.83 2.39
C TYR A 71 10.86 -10.94 3.81
N LEU A 72 10.93 -12.16 4.36
CA LEU A 72 10.57 -12.43 5.75
C LEU A 72 11.84 -12.44 6.61
N THR A 73 11.76 -11.94 7.84
CA THR A 73 12.86 -11.92 8.80
C THR A 73 12.35 -12.33 10.18
N SER A 74 13.16 -13.08 10.92
CA SER A 74 12.92 -13.44 12.33
C SER A 74 13.56 -12.44 13.31
N SER A 75 14.28 -11.44 12.82
CA SER A 75 14.87 -10.37 13.64
C SER A 75 14.23 -9.03 13.32
N ALA A 76 13.88 -8.26 14.36
CA ALA A 76 13.44 -6.88 14.20
C ALA A 76 14.57 -6.02 13.61
N ALA A 77 14.28 -5.33 12.51
CA ALA A 77 15.22 -4.42 11.86
C ALA A 77 14.43 -3.36 11.08
N ASN A 78 15.01 -2.17 10.94
CA ASN A 78 14.42 -1.14 10.07
C ASN A 78 14.63 -1.49 8.59
N VAL A 79 13.84 -0.86 7.72
CA VAL A 79 13.87 -1.12 6.27
C VAL A 79 15.27 -0.91 5.69
N LYS A 80 15.98 0.17 6.07
CA LYS A 80 17.34 0.46 5.58
C LYS A 80 18.31 -0.69 5.84
N THR A 81 18.32 -1.22 7.07
CA THR A 81 19.17 -2.36 7.43
C THR A 81 18.83 -3.60 6.59
N LEU A 82 17.54 -3.87 6.37
CA LEU A 82 17.09 -5.02 5.58
C LEU A 82 17.39 -4.85 4.08
N THR A 83 17.24 -3.64 3.53
CA THR A 83 17.63 -3.32 2.14
C THR A 83 19.09 -3.70 1.89
N THR A 84 20.01 -3.26 2.76
CA THR A 84 21.43 -3.60 2.65
C THR A 84 21.67 -5.10 2.86
N ARG A 85 21.04 -5.72 3.87
CA ARG A 85 21.21 -7.14 4.20
C ARG A 85 20.85 -8.05 3.02
N PHE A 86 19.79 -7.73 2.29
CA PHE A 86 19.33 -8.53 1.16
C PHE A 86 19.92 -8.09 -0.19
N GLY A 87 20.80 -7.07 -0.20
CA GLY A 87 21.34 -6.50 -1.44
C GLY A 87 20.25 -5.94 -2.36
N ALA A 88 19.12 -5.49 -1.79
CA ALA A 88 18.02 -4.95 -2.57
C ALA A 88 18.32 -3.53 -3.04
N ILE A 89 17.87 -3.17 -4.24
CA ILE A 89 18.05 -1.82 -4.81
C ILE A 89 17.25 -0.78 -4.01
N ALA A 90 16.02 -1.15 -3.65
CA ALA A 90 15.10 -0.37 -2.83
C ALA A 90 14.18 -1.31 -2.05
N ALA A 91 13.63 -0.82 -0.95
CA ALA A 91 12.61 -1.56 -0.20
C ALA A 91 11.62 -0.62 0.48
N VAL A 92 10.42 -1.14 0.72
CA VAL A 92 9.40 -0.55 1.58
C VAL A 92 9.04 -1.57 2.66
N ASN A 93 8.44 -1.12 3.76
CA ASN A 93 7.89 -2.07 4.73
C ASN A 93 6.77 -2.89 4.07
N GLY A 94 6.71 -4.18 4.39
CA GLY A 94 5.67 -5.08 3.93
C GLY A 94 4.43 -5.01 4.83
N GLY A 95 3.93 -6.20 5.20
CA GLY A 95 2.73 -6.34 6.03
C GLY A 95 2.92 -6.07 7.52
N PHE A 96 1.85 -6.29 8.27
CA PHE A 96 1.82 -6.17 9.72
C PHE A 96 2.59 -7.32 10.39
N PHE A 97 3.14 -7.07 11.57
CA PHE A 97 3.90 -8.04 12.36
C PHE A 97 3.70 -7.79 13.86
N SER A 98 3.98 -8.80 14.68
CA SER A 98 4.05 -8.72 16.15
C SER A 98 5.38 -9.31 16.59
N GLY A 99 6.25 -8.48 17.19
CA GLY A 99 7.63 -8.87 17.51
C GLY A 99 8.39 -9.33 16.25
N SER A 100 8.81 -10.58 16.22
CA SER A 100 9.51 -11.22 15.10
C SER A 100 8.60 -12.00 14.15
N SER A 101 7.29 -12.02 14.38
CA SER A 101 6.34 -12.85 13.63
C SER A 101 5.47 -12.01 12.70
N SER A 102 5.33 -12.43 11.44
CA SER A 102 4.39 -11.79 10.50
C SER A 102 2.94 -12.06 10.92
N LEU A 103 2.10 -11.03 10.82
CA LEU A 103 0.65 -11.12 10.94
C LEU A 103 -0.05 -11.08 9.56
N SER A 104 0.73 -10.87 8.49
CA SER A 104 0.27 -10.77 7.11
C SER A 104 0.73 -11.98 6.30
N SER A 105 -0.05 -12.29 5.26
CA SER A 105 0.30 -13.35 4.32
C SER A 105 1.62 -13.04 3.60
N VAL A 106 2.54 -14.00 3.58
CA VAL A 106 3.73 -13.98 2.72
C VAL A 106 3.77 -15.31 1.99
N ILE A 107 3.75 -15.27 0.66
CA ILE A 107 3.70 -16.45 -0.19
C ILE A 107 4.83 -16.36 -1.21
N TYR A 108 5.64 -17.40 -1.26
CA TYR A 108 6.64 -17.64 -2.29
C TYR A 108 6.10 -18.65 -3.32
N PRO A 109 6.73 -18.79 -4.49
CA PRO A 109 6.31 -19.79 -5.46
C PRO A 109 6.23 -21.20 -4.83
N GLY A 110 5.01 -21.71 -4.68
CA GLY A 110 4.74 -23.04 -4.12
C GLY A 110 4.72 -23.14 -2.58
N GLU A 111 4.89 -22.03 -1.85
CA GLU A 111 5.05 -22.08 -0.38
C GLU A 111 4.40 -20.88 0.33
N VAL A 112 3.65 -21.16 1.41
CA VAL A 112 3.17 -20.12 2.33
C VAL A 112 4.24 -19.92 3.42
N MET A 113 4.97 -18.81 3.32
CA MET A 113 6.01 -18.45 4.29
C MET A 113 5.44 -17.90 5.60
N ALA A 114 4.29 -17.22 5.52
CA ALA A 114 3.55 -16.75 6.68
C ALA A 114 2.06 -16.74 6.37
N GLN A 115 1.26 -17.31 7.27
CA GLN A 115 -0.19 -17.29 7.19
C GLN A 115 -0.73 -15.92 7.63
N ASN A 116 -1.76 -15.42 6.95
CA ASN A 116 -2.50 -14.27 7.46
C ASN A 116 -3.19 -14.63 8.78
N VAL A 117 -3.34 -13.66 9.69
CA VAL A 117 -4.25 -13.83 10.84
C VAL A 117 -5.62 -14.27 10.34
N THR A 118 -6.08 -15.43 10.79
CA THR A 118 -7.33 -16.03 10.31
C THR A 118 -8.55 -15.52 11.05
N ALA A 119 -8.41 -15.08 12.31
CA ALA A 119 -9.51 -14.51 13.07
C ALA A 119 -9.06 -13.43 14.06
N LEU A 120 -9.97 -12.52 14.39
CA LEU A 120 -9.85 -11.58 15.49
C LEU A 120 -10.99 -11.80 16.48
N THR A 121 -10.66 -11.84 17.77
CA THR A 121 -11.67 -11.90 18.83
C THR A 121 -11.94 -10.50 19.37
N ARG A 122 -13.21 -10.09 19.42
CA ARG A 122 -13.71 -8.84 19.99
C ARG A 122 -14.97 -9.18 20.77
N ASP A 123 -14.99 -8.87 22.06
CA ASP A 123 -16.13 -9.04 22.97
C ASP A 123 -16.96 -10.31 22.76
N PRO A 124 -16.74 -11.32 23.61
CA PRO A 124 -16.34 -12.73 23.32
C PRO A 124 -16.44 -13.33 21.89
N LYS A 125 -16.77 -12.58 20.84
CA LYS A 125 -17.02 -13.10 19.50
C LYS A 125 -15.75 -13.18 18.66
N SER A 126 -15.63 -14.24 17.86
CA SER A 126 -14.53 -14.42 16.92
C SER A 126 -15.00 -14.14 15.50
N TYR A 127 -14.23 -13.35 14.77
CA TYR A 127 -14.51 -12.94 13.41
C TYR A 127 -13.42 -13.49 12.51
N PRO A 128 -13.74 -14.25 11.43
CA PRO A 128 -12.75 -14.59 10.42
C PRO A 128 -12.18 -13.30 9.83
N VAL A 129 -10.98 -13.32 9.25
CA VAL A 129 -10.32 -12.12 8.73
C VAL A 129 -9.90 -12.33 7.28
N ILE A 130 -10.59 -11.64 6.38
CA ILE A 130 -10.18 -11.52 4.98
C ILE A 130 -9.37 -10.24 4.81
N ARG A 131 -8.17 -10.33 4.23
CA ARG A 131 -7.31 -9.15 3.96
C ARG A 131 -6.92 -9.07 2.49
N SER A 132 -6.69 -7.85 2.02
CA SER A 132 -6.14 -7.64 0.69
C SER A 132 -4.71 -8.18 0.61
N MET A 133 -4.38 -8.74 -0.54
CA MET A 133 -3.07 -9.27 -0.89
C MET A 133 -2.68 -8.69 -2.24
N PHE A 134 -1.53 -8.03 -2.28
CA PHE A 134 -0.84 -7.71 -3.52
C PHE A 134 0.01 -8.91 -3.92
N SER A 135 -0.11 -9.36 -5.17
CA SER A 135 0.68 -10.47 -5.70
C SER A 135 1.13 -10.20 -7.12
N LEU A 136 2.20 -10.91 -7.53
CA LEU A 136 2.67 -11.00 -8.91
C LEU A 136 2.51 -12.44 -9.36
N ASN A 137 1.96 -12.66 -10.56
CA ASN A 137 1.91 -13.99 -11.14
C ASN A 137 3.26 -14.35 -11.82
N LYS A 138 3.34 -15.52 -12.46
CA LYS A 138 4.56 -16.00 -13.14
C LYS A 138 5.00 -15.12 -14.32
N ASN A 139 4.11 -14.28 -14.84
CA ASN A 139 4.37 -13.34 -15.92
C ASN A 139 4.65 -11.92 -15.39
N PHE A 140 4.86 -11.76 -14.07
CA PHE A 140 5.04 -10.47 -13.40
C PHE A 140 3.83 -9.53 -13.48
N GLU A 141 2.64 -10.05 -13.75
CA GLU A 141 1.42 -9.25 -13.76
C GLU A 141 0.93 -9.05 -12.32
N PRO A 142 0.74 -7.78 -11.89
CA PRO A 142 0.26 -7.48 -10.54
C PRO A 142 -1.23 -7.72 -10.40
N SER A 143 -1.65 -8.17 -9.23
CA SER A 143 -3.07 -8.26 -8.86
C SER A 143 -3.29 -7.91 -7.39
N VAL A 144 -4.49 -7.43 -7.06
CA VAL A 144 -4.94 -7.20 -5.69
C VAL A 144 -6.19 -8.03 -5.46
N ASN A 145 -6.12 -8.95 -4.51
CA ASN A 145 -7.19 -9.90 -4.21
C ASN A 145 -7.50 -9.87 -2.72
N TRP A 146 -8.72 -10.20 -2.34
CA TRP A 146 -9.06 -10.44 -0.94
C TRP A 146 -8.84 -11.91 -0.62
N ILE A 147 -8.02 -12.24 0.38
CA ILE A 147 -7.67 -13.63 0.67
C ILE A 147 -8.02 -14.07 2.09
N TYR A 148 -8.31 -15.36 2.23
CA TYR A 148 -8.42 -16.09 3.49
C TYR A 148 -7.59 -17.38 3.43
N HIS A 149 -7.00 -17.76 4.57
CA HIS A 149 -6.25 -19.02 4.69
C HIS A 149 -7.07 -20.01 5.52
N PHE A 150 -7.51 -21.11 4.91
CA PHE A 150 -8.14 -22.24 5.63
C PHE A 150 -7.10 -23.16 6.30
N ASP A 151 -5.89 -23.22 5.74
CA ASP A 151 -4.73 -23.91 6.31
C ASP A 151 -3.43 -23.18 5.91
N SER A 152 -2.27 -23.76 6.22
CA SER A 152 -0.95 -23.18 5.94
C SER A 152 -0.35 -23.61 4.59
N THR A 153 -1.12 -24.20 3.70
CA THR A 153 -0.70 -24.63 2.35
C THR A 153 -1.17 -23.64 1.29
N VAL A 154 -0.54 -23.68 0.11
CA VAL A 154 -0.99 -22.85 -1.03
C VAL A 154 -2.42 -23.21 -1.46
N SER A 155 -2.82 -24.48 -1.38
CA SER A 155 -4.21 -24.91 -1.66
C SER A 155 -5.22 -24.40 -0.65
N GLY A 156 -4.79 -24.04 0.56
CA GLY A 156 -5.62 -23.44 1.59
C GLY A 156 -5.85 -21.94 1.42
N VAL A 157 -5.27 -21.30 0.41
CA VAL A 157 -5.42 -19.86 0.15
C VAL A 157 -6.57 -19.63 -0.82
N TYR A 158 -7.64 -19.00 -0.32
CA TYR A 158 -8.85 -18.72 -1.10
C TYR A 158 -8.94 -17.23 -1.41
N GLN A 159 -9.41 -16.92 -2.62
CA GLN A 159 -9.61 -15.55 -3.10
C GLN A 159 -11.09 -15.19 -3.11
N PHE A 160 -11.38 -13.93 -2.81
CA PHE A 160 -12.71 -13.35 -2.74
C PHE A 160 -12.74 -12.04 -3.55
N THR A 161 -13.89 -11.70 -4.10
CA THR A 161 -14.10 -10.48 -4.88
C THR A 161 -14.18 -9.22 -4.01
N GLN A 162 -14.55 -9.38 -2.74
CA GLN A 162 -14.72 -8.31 -1.76
C GLN A 162 -14.41 -8.84 -0.34
N PRO A 163 -14.07 -7.98 0.63
CA PRO A 163 -13.92 -8.42 2.02
C PRO A 163 -15.28 -8.86 2.59
N LEU A 164 -15.26 -9.57 3.72
CA LEU A 164 -16.50 -9.83 4.45
C LEU A 164 -17.10 -8.51 4.94
N ALA A 165 -18.43 -8.40 4.83
CA ALA A 165 -19.17 -7.26 5.36
C ALA A 165 -19.31 -7.42 6.88
N TYR A 166 -18.30 -6.98 7.63
CA TYR A 166 -18.46 -6.81 9.08
C TYR A 166 -19.24 -5.52 9.29
N VAL A 167 -20.53 -5.64 9.62
CA VAL A 167 -21.32 -4.52 10.13
C VAL A 167 -20.98 -4.31 11.59
N SER A 168 -20.73 -3.05 11.98
CA SER A 168 -20.46 -2.60 13.36
C SER A 168 -21.72 -2.65 14.24
N ASN A 169 -22.46 -3.75 14.16
CA ASN A 169 -23.76 -3.93 14.79
C ASN A 169 -23.84 -5.28 15.53
N ASP A 170 -22.71 -5.96 15.76
CA ASP A 170 -22.70 -6.90 16.88
C ASP A 170 -22.82 -6.07 18.16
N PRO A 171 -23.79 -6.37 19.04
CA PRO A 171 -23.98 -5.64 20.29
C PRO A 171 -22.72 -5.64 21.17
#